data_AF-A0A7D9IJC6-F1
#
_entry.id   AF-A0A7D9IJC6-F1
#
_cell.length_a   1.000
_cell.length_b   1.000
_cell.length_c   1.000
_cell.angle_alpha   90.00
_cell.angle_beta   90.00
_cell.angle_gamma   90.00
#
_symmetry.space_group_name_H-M   'P 1'
#
loop_
_entity.id
_entity.type
_entity.pdbx_description
1 polymer ?
#
loop_
_entity_poly.entity_id
_entity_poly.type
_entity_poly.pdbx_seq_one_letter_code
_entity_poly.pdbx_strand_id
1 'polypeptide(L)'
;MSDIHPHHSIFKWKLCIEEPSLAYAAKNDARPALFAVGITYPLLKLWQEYMVNQKEKENLATAENENPCPSQYCLDYVNLFELSIPGDVFGITKDRIIRNEVNKFLEKFAGMELQRENENICDDLEKWKKSYKNLQEEKEKLYLGMVSALKEKDEEIKNLHDENKELLAYIDRLEEKHNFVNQGKDIAHVAKKSRTLKTFLSRAKIALWVME
;
A
#
# COMPACT_ATOMS: atom_id res chain seq x y z
N MET A 1 -10.46 -20.95 -47.87
CA MET A 1 -9.63 -20.13 -46.96
C MET A 1 -10.39 -18.83 -46.80
N SER A 2 -11.00 -18.63 -45.64
CA SER A 2 -11.95 -17.53 -45.44
C SER A 2 -11.17 -16.30 -45.01
N ASP A 3 -11.25 -15.23 -45.80
CA ASP A 3 -10.70 -13.92 -45.47
C ASP A 3 -11.45 -13.33 -44.27
N ILE A 4 -10.93 -13.58 -43.07
CA ILE A 4 -11.44 -12.96 -41.85
C ILE A 4 -10.93 -11.51 -41.83
N HIS A 5 -11.85 -10.56 -42.00
CA HIS A 5 -11.57 -9.13 -41.94
C HIS A 5 -10.83 -8.79 -40.62
N PRO A 6 -9.74 -8.01 -40.63
CA PRO A 6 -8.89 -7.79 -39.45
C PRO A 6 -9.62 -7.28 -38.19
N HIS A 7 -10.78 -6.63 -38.36
CA HIS A 7 -11.61 -6.14 -37.25
C HIS A 7 -12.34 -7.25 -36.48
N HIS A 8 -12.60 -8.42 -37.08
CA HIS A 8 -13.26 -9.53 -36.39
C HIS A 8 -12.40 -10.13 -35.26
N SER A 9 -11.07 -9.97 -35.29
CA SER A 9 -10.20 -10.58 -34.29
C SER A 9 -10.21 -9.80 -32.96
N ILE A 10 -10.49 -8.49 -32.97
CA ILE A 10 -10.34 -7.62 -31.79
C ILE A 10 -11.55 -7.72 -30.86
N PHE A 11 -12.75 -7.93 -31.42
CA PHE A 11 -14.00 -7.85 -30.68
C PHE A 11 -14.55 -9.20 -30.18
N LYS A 12 -13.98 -10.31 -30.65
CA LYS A 12 -14.55 -11.67 -30.50
C LYS A 12 -14.57 -12.24 -29.06
N TRP A 13 -14.10 -11.50 -28.05
CA TRP A 13 -13.78 -12.07 -26.73
C TRP A 13 -14.31 -11.28 -25.51
N LYS A 14 -15.41 -10.51 -25.62
CA LYS A 14 -15.86 -9.66 -24.50
C LYS A 14 -17.36 -9.56 -24.22
N LEU A 15 -18.21 -10.30 -24.95
CA LEU A 15 -19.64 -10.37 -24.66
C LEU A 15 -19.96 -11.60 -23.81
N CYS A 16 -20.69 -11.38 -22.72
CA CYS A 16 -21.25 -12.45 -21.90
C CYS A 16 -22.76 -12.52 -22.16
N ILE A 17 -23.25 -13.72 -22.46
CA ILE A 17 -24.69 -14.00 -22.50
C ILE A 17 -25.07 -14.48 -21.11
N GLU A 18 -26.02 -13.81 -20.48
CA GLU A 18 -26.45 -14.10 -19.11
C GLU A 18 -27.97 -14.33 -19.07
N GLU A 19 -28.43 -15.08 -18.07
CA GLU A 19 -29.86 -15.15 -17.77
C GLU A 19 -30.36 -13.74 -17.42
N PRO A 20 -31.51 -13.31 -17.97
CA PRO A 20 -31.97 -11.94 -17.76
C PRO A 20 -32.20 -11.68 -16.26
N SER A 21 -31.54 -10.67 -15.71
CA SER A 21 -31.92 -10.12 -14.40
C SER A 21 -33.29 -9.45 -14.54
N LEU A 22 -34.35 -10.21 -14.29
CA LEU A 22 -35.75 -9.85 -14.57
C LEU A 22 -36.31 -8.71 -13.68
N ALA A 23 -35.48 -7.99 -12.92
CA ALA A 23 -35.93 -6.92 -12.03
C ALA A 23 -36.71 -5.81 -12.79
N TYR A 24 -36.42 -5.60 -14.07
CA TYR A 24 -37.11 -4.61 -14.91
C TYR A 24 -38.29 -5.16 -15.72
N ALA A 25 -38.43 -6.49 -15.82
CA ALA A 25 -39.49 -7.17 -16.58
C ALA A 25 -40.83 -7.24 -15.81
N ALA A 26 -40.90 -6.70 -14.60
CA ALA A 26 -42.11 -6.63 -13.76
C ALA A 26 -43.19 -5.64 -14.28
N LYS A 27 -43.11 -5.17 -15.53
CA LYS A 27 -44.17 -4.38 -16.17
C LYS A 27 -45.09 -5.34 -16.93
N ASN A 28 -46.37 -5.34 -16.58
CA ASN A 28 -47.40 -6.30 -17.04
C ASN A 28 -47.57 -6.45 -18.57
N ASP A 29 -47.02 -5.56 -19.39
CA ASP A 29 -47.13 -5.58 -20.86
C ASP A 29 -45.80 -5.91 -21.59
N ALA A 30 -44.73 -6.24 -20.87
CA ALA A 30 -43.46 -6.58 -21.49
C ALA A 30 -43.48 -8.03 -22.01
N ARG A 31 -43.21 -8.22 -23.31
CA ARG A 31 -42.93 -9.56 -23.87
C ARG A 31 -41.82 -10.21 -23.04
N PRO A 32 -41.89 -11.53 -22.77
CA PRO A 32 -40.86 -12.21 -21.97
C PRO A 32 -39.50 -12.04 -22.64
N ALA A 33 -38.55 -11.46 -21.92
CA ALA A 33 -37.17 -11.36 -22.38
C ALA A 33 -36.58 -12.78 -22.44
N LEU A 34 -36.10 -13.18 -23.62
CA LEU A 34 -35.53 -14.52 -23.82
C LEU A 34 -34.08 -14.62 -23.31
N PHE A 35 -33.31 -13.54 -23.42
CA PHE A 35 -31.92 -13.46 -22.97
C PHE A 35 -31.52 -11.99 -22.78
N ALA A 36 -30.47 -11.75 -21.98
CA ALA A 36 -29.82 -10.46 -21.86
C ALA A 36 -28.37 -10.55 -22.35
N VAL A 37 -27.87 -9.45 -22.93
CA VAL A 37 -26.49 -9.36 -23.40
C VAL A 37 -25.76 -8.35 -22.52
N GLY A 38 -24.75 -8.82 -21.79
CA GLY A 38 -23.87 -7.99 -20.99
C GLY A 38 -22.77 -7.40 -21.87
N ILE A 39 -22.77 -6.08 -22.04
CA ILE A 39 -21.71 -5.35 -22.75
C ILE A 39 -20.75 -4.77 -21.71
N THR A 40 -19.52 -5.27 -21.69
CA THR A 40 -18.52 -4.83 -20.71
C THR A 40 -17.97 -3.45 -21.02
N TYR A 41 -17.60 -2.68 -19.98
CA TYR A 41 -16.98 -1.36 -20.16
C TYR A 41 -15.75 -1.36 -21.10
N PRO A 42 -14.79 -2.31 -20.99
CA PRO A 42 -13.66 -2.36 -21.91
C PRO A 42 -14.06 -2.59 -23.38
N LEU A 43 -15.24 -3.16 -23.64
CA LEU A 43 -15.75 -3.33 -24.99
C LEU A 43 -16.40 -2.03 -25.50
N LEU A 44 -17.22 -1.37 -24.67
CA LEU A 44 -17.80 -0.06 -24.99
C LEU A 44 -16.73 0.99 -25.27
N LYS A 45 -15.66 1.01 -24.47
CA LYS A 45 -14.52 1.91 -24.68
C LYS A 45 -13.87 1.68 -26.05
N LEU A 46 -13.64 0.42 -26.45
CA LEU A 46 -13.08 0.10 -27.75
C LEU A 46 -14.00 0.52 -28.90
N TRP A 47 -15.32 0.36 -28.75
CA TRP A 47 -16.27 0.84 -29.74
C TRP A 47 -16.24 2.36 -29.86
N GLN A 48 -16.24 3.08 -28.75
CA GLN A 48 -16.16 4.54 -28.75
C GLN A 48 -14.87 5.03 -29.42
N GLU A 49 -13.71 4.47 -29.03
CA GLU A 49 -12.41 4.82 -29.62
C GLU A 49 -12.40 4.56 -31.13
N TYR A 50 -12.96 3.43 -31.57
CA TYR A 50 -13.11 3.13 -32.98
C TYR A 50 -13.98 4.17 -33.71
N MET A 51 -15.13 4.52 -33.14
CA MET A 51 -16.06 5.50 -33.73
C MET A 51 -15.48 6.91 -33.79
N VAL A 52 -14.69 7.31 -32.79
CA VAL A 52 -13.97 8.60 -32.80
C VAL A 52 -12.89 8.59 -33.89
N ASN A 53 -12.07 7.54 -33.95
CA ASN A 53 -11.02 7.40 -34.95
C ASN A 53 -11.56 7.36 -36.39
N GLN A 54 -12.76 6.78 -36.60
CA GLN A 54 -13.40 6.79 -37.91
C GLN A 54 -13.86 8.20 -38.31
N LYS A 55 -14.51 8.93 -37.39
CA LYS A 55 -14.91 10.33 -37.65
C LYS A 55 -13.72 11.23 -37.98
N GLU A 56 -12.58 11.05 -37.31
CA GLU A 56 -11.35 11.80 -37.61
C GLU A 56 -10.81 11.50 -39.01
N LYS A 57 -10.83 10.23 -39.44
CA LYS A 57 -10.41 9.82 -40.79
C LYS A 57 -11.34 10.34 -41.89
N GLU A 58 -12.65 10.30 -41.66
CA GLU A 58 -13.64 10.87 -42.58
C GLU A 58 -13.46 12.39 -42.74
N ASN A 59 -13.18 13.10 -41.64
CA ASN A 59 -12.91 14.54 -41.66
C ASN A 59 -11.62 14.89 -42.44
N LEU A 60 -10.55 14.08 -42.33
CA LEU A 60 -9.32 14.26 -43.11
C LEU A 60 -9.53 13.96 -44.60
N ALA A 61 -10.26 12.89 -44.93
CA ALA A 61 -10.55 12.52 -46.33
C ALA A 61 -11.39 13.58 -47.06
N THR A 62 -12.23 14.32 -46.34
CA THR A 62 -13.03 15.40 -46.91
C THR A 62 -12.20 16.66 -47.24
N ALA A 63 -10.99 16.79 -46.67
CA ALA A 63 -10.09 17.91 -46.92
C ALA A 63 -9.13 17.68 -48.10
N GLU A 64 -8.93 16.44 -48.54
CA GLU A 64 -7.96 16.06 -49.59
C GLU A 64 -8.59 15.09 -50.63
N ASN A 65 -9.21 15.64 -51.69
CA ASN A 65 -9.66 15.00 -52.96
C ASN A 65 -11.13 14.55 -53.15
N GLU A 66 -11.68 15.01 -54.28
CA GLU A 66 -12.96 14.64 -54.92
C GLU A 66 -12.90 13.27 -55.63
N ASN A 67 -12.66 12.17 -54.93
CA ASN A 67 -12.95 10.83 -55.48
C ASN A 67 -13.29 9.85 -54.35
N PRO A 68 -14.58 9.59 -54.09
CA PRO A 68 -14.99 8.66 -53.05
C PRO A 68 -14.71 7.23 -53.54
N CYS A 69 -13.66 6.60 -53.00
CA CYS A 69 -13.47 5.17 -53.18
C CYS A 69 -14.62 4.44 -52.44
N PRO A 70 -15.53 3.74 -53.14
CA PRO A 70 -16.79 3.27 -52.56
C PRO A 70 -16.61 1.87 -51.94
N SER A 71 -15.71 1.71 -50.99
CA SER A 71 -15.57 0.44 -50.27
C SER A 71 -14.80 0.58 -48.96
N GLN A 72 -15.38 1.24 -47.97
CA GLN A 72 -15.04 0.92 -46.59
C GLN A 72 -16.31 1.10 -45.76
N TYR A 73 -16.92 -0.02 -45.39
CA TYR A 73 -18.16 -0.09 -44.62
C TYR A 73 -18.13 0.93 -43.47
N CYS A 74 -19.01 1.93 -43.53
CA CYS A 74 -19.24 2.84 -42.40
C CYS A 74 -19.87 1.98 -41.28
N LEU A 75 -19.01 1.53 -40.37
CA LEU A 75 -19.37 0.67 -39.25
C LEU A 75 -20.02 1.54 -38.17
N ASP A 76 -21.30 1.32 -37.93
CA ASP A 76 -22.05 1.90 -36.81
C ASP A 76 -21.95 1.01 -35.54
N TYR A 77 -22.51 1.47 -34.41
CA TYR A 77 -22.47 0.71 -33.16
C TYR A 77 -23.20 -0.63 -33.26
N VAL A 78 -24.23 -0.73 -34.11
CA VAL A 78 -24.94 -2.00 -34.32
C VAL A 78 -24.04 -2.99 -35.05
N ASN A 79 -23.31 -2.55 -36.07
CA ASN A 79 -22.34 -3.39 -36.76
C ASN A 79 -21.23 -3.83 -35.79
N LEU A 80 -20.73 -2.94 -34.93
CA LEU A 80 -19.74 -3.29 -33.90
C LEU A 80 -20.29 -4.31 -32.89
N PHE A 81 -21.56 -4.16 -32.50
CA PHE A 81 -22.26 -5.12 -31.65
C PHE A 81 -22.36 -6.49 -32.31
N GLU A 82 -22.84 -6.55 -33.56
CA GLU A 82 -22.97 -7.80 -34.32
C GLU A 82 -21.62 -8.48 -34.55
N LEU A 83 -20.57 -7.72 -34.89
CA LEU A 83 -19.20 -8.25 -35.02
C LEU A 83 -18.62 -8.80 -33.72
N SER A 84 -19.12 -8.33 -32.58
CA SER A 84 -18.71 -8.79 -31.25
C SER A 84 -19.39 -10.12 -30.88
N ILE A 85 -20.46 -10.51 -31.58
CA ILE A 85 -21.16 -11.78 -31.35
C ILE A 85 -20.40 -12.90 -32.07
N PRO A 86 -19.95 -13.94 -31.35
CA PRO A 86 -19.27 -15.06 -31.98
C PRO A 86 -20.23 -15.87 -32.86
N GLY A 87 -19.83 -16.10 -34.11
CA GLY A 87 -20.52 -17.02 -35.02
C GLY A 87 -21.83 -16.49 -35.61
N ASP A 88 -22.07 -15.18 -35.56
CA ASP A 88 -23.25 -14.52 -36.13
C ASP A 88 -24.59 -15.17 -35.70
N VAL A 89 -24.61 -15.71 -34.47
CA VAL A 89 -25.71 -16.55 -33.96
C VAL A 89 -27.03 -15.79 -33.87
N PHE A 90 -26.97 -14.46 -33.69
CA PHE A 90 -28.10 -13.56 -33.82
C PHE A 90 -27.62 -12.18 -34.27
N GLY A 91 -28.52 -11.43 -34.90
CA GLY A 91 -28.27 -10.07 -35.35
C GLY A 91 -29.52 -9.20 -35.16
N ILE A 92 -29.35 -7.90 -35.27
CA ILE A 92 -30.46 -6.95 -35.18
C ILE A 92 -31.22 -6.97 -36.50
N THR A 93 -32.55 -6.82 -36.44
CA THR A 93 -33.43 -6.83 -37.61
C THR A 93 -32.89 -5.94 -38.73
N LYS A 94 -33.02 -6.38 -39.99
CA LYS A 94 -32.63 -5.60 -41.18
C LYS A 94 -33.49 -4.34 -41.41
N ASP A 95 -34.52 -4.15 -40.60
CA ASP A 95 -35.34 -2.95 -40.60
C ASP A 95 -34.49 -1.75 -40.19
N ARG A 96 -34.37 -0.80 -41.12
CA ARG A 96 -33.57 0.41 -40.95
C ARG A 96 -34.06 1.27 -39.79
N ILE A 97 -35.36 1.30 -39.52
CA ILE A 97 -35.93 2.12 -38.44
C ILE A 97 -35.46 1.57 -37.09
N ILE A 98 -35.71 0.28 -36.86
CA ILE A 98 -35.31 -0.41 -35.63
C ILE A 98 -33.79 -0.37 -35.45
N ARG A 99 -33.03 -0.61 -36.52
CA ARG A 99 -31.56 -0.56 -36.49
C ARG A 99 -31.04 0.82 -36.08
N ASN A 100 -31.61 1.89 -36.65
CA ASN A 100 -31.23 3.26 -36.30
C ASN A 100 -31.58 3.62 -34.85
N GLU A 101 -32.72 3.16 -34.35
CA GLU A 101 -33.11 3.36 -32.94
C GLU A 101 -32.14 2.67 -31.99
N VAL A 102 -31.80 1.40 -32.27
CA VAL A 102 -30.84 0.65 -31.45
C VAL A 102 -29.45 1.28 -31.54
N ASN A 103 -29.03 1.74 -32.72
CA ASN A 103 -27.74 2.43 -32.89
C ASN A 103 -27.65 3.70 -32.03
N LYS A 104 -28.68 4.54 -32.05
CA LYS A 104 -28.75 5.75 -31.21
C LYS A 104 -28.74 5.41 -29.72
N PHE A 105 -29.41 4.33 -29.34
CA PHE A 105 -29.41 3.85 -27.96
C PHE A 105 -28.01 3.42 -27.52
N LEU A 106 -27.32 2.61 -28.35
CA LEU A 106 -25.95 2.16 -28.07
C LEU A 106 -24.97 3.32 -28.01
N GLU A 107 -25.07 4.30 -28.91
CA GLU A 107 -24.25 5.52 -28.88
C GLU A 107 -24.44 6.30 -27.57
N LYS A 108 -25.69 6.53 -27.17
CA LYS A 108 -26.00 7.22 -25.91
C LYS A 108 -25.52 6.42 -24.70
N PHE A 109 -25.71 5.11 -24.72
CA PHE A 109 -25.31 4.21 -23.64
C PHE A 109 -23.79 4.19 -23.46
N ALA A 110 -23.02 4.06 -24.56
CA ALA A 110 -21.56 4.13 -24.53
C ALA A 110 -21.08 5.47 -23.95
N GLY A 111 -21.68 6.59 -24.35
CA GLY A 111 -21.34 7.91 -23.81
C GLY A 111 -21.61 8.04 -22.31
N MET A 112 -22.79 7.61 -21.84
CA MET A 112 -23.15 7.70 -20.41
C MET A 112 -22.28 6.79 -19.54
N GLU A 113 -22.00 5.56 -19.98
CA GLU A 113 -21.20 4.61 -19.19
C GLU A 113 -19.74 5.08 -19.10
N LEU A 114 -19.21 5.69 -20.17
CA LEU A 114 -17.87 6.30 -20.14
C LEU A 114 -17.80 7.51 -19.21
N GLN A 115 -18.84 8.34 -19.18
CA GLN A 115 -18.93 9.47 -18.24
C GLN A 115 -18.96 8.99 -16.79
N ARG A 116 -19.83 8.02 -16.48
CA ARG A 116 -19.93 7.44 -15.12
C ARG A 116 -18.60 6.86 -14.66
N GLU A 117 -17.92 6.10 -15.51
CA GLU A 117 -16.65 5.50 -15.11
C GLU A 117 -15.54 6.55 -14.93
N ASN A 118 -15.53 7.60 -15.74
CA ASN A 118 -14.62 8.74 -15.53
C ASN A 118 -14.91 9.45 -14.20
N GLU A 119 -16.17 9.65 -13.83
CA GLU A 119 -16.57 10.21 -12.54
C GLU A 119 -16.09 9.31 -11.39
N ASN A 120 -16.30 8.00 -11.47
CA ASN A 120 -15.83 7.04 -10.48
C ASN A 120 -14.30 7.09 -10.32
N ILE A 121 -13.56 7.13 -11.43
CA ILE A 121 -12.09 7.21 -11.42
C ILE A 121 -11.63 8.53 -10.78
N CYS A 122 -12.29 9.65 -11.09
CA CYS A 122 -11.99 10.94 -10.49
C CYS A 122 -12.21 10.93 -8.97
N ASP A 123 -13.36 10.42 -8.52
CA ASP A 123 -13.69 10.30 -7.09
C ASP A 123 -12.67 9.44 -6.35
N ASP A 124 -12.28 8.31 -6.94
CA ASP A 124 -11.27 7.45 -6.35
C ASP A 124 -9.91 8.15 -6.30
N LEU A 125 -9.48 8.82 -7.37
CA LEU A 125 -8.24 9.61 -7.36
C LEU A 125 -8.23 10.67 -6.24
N GLU A 126 -9.34 11.34 -5.99
CA GLU A 126 -9.46 12.29 -4.89
C GLU A 126 -9.31 11.61 -3.51
N LYS A 127 -9.96 10.46 -3.30
CA LYS A 127 -9.80 9.67 -2.07
C LYS A 127 -8.35 9.24 -1.86
N TRP A 128 -7.71 8.72 -2.91
CA TRP A 128 -6.30 8.30 -2.89
C TRP A 128 -5.38 9.47 -2.57
N LYS A 129 -5.60 10.63 -3.19
CA LYS A 129 -4.82 11.86 -2.92
C LYS A 129 -4.95 12.32 -1.47
N LYS A 130 -6.16 12.28 -0.92
CA LYS A 130 -6.42 12.62 0.49
C LYS A 130 -5.75 11.64 1.44
N SER A 131 -5.85 10.33 1.17
CA SER A 131 -5.19 9.29 1.98
C SER A 131 -3.67 9.45 1.96
N TYR A 132 -3.09 9.69 0.79
CA TYR A 132 -1.65 9.93 0.64
C TYR A 132 -1.18 11.14 1.46
N LYS A 133 -1.94 12.24 1.42
CA LYS A 133 -1.61 13.44 2.21
C LYS A 133 -1.62 13.13 3.72
N ASN A 134 -2.66 12.46 4.22
CA ASN A 134 -2.73 12.07 5.63
C ASN A 134 -1.55 11.18 6.03
N LEU A 135 -1.19 10.20 5.20
CA LEU A 135 -0.08 9.31 5.47
C LEU A 135 1.26 10.05 5.52
N GLN A 136 1.43 11.06 4.66
CA GLN A 136 2.62 11.89 4.66
C GLN A 136 2.72 12.75 5.93
N GLU A 137 1.60 13.31 6.40
CA GLU A 137 1.54 14.05 7.66
C GLU A 137 1.83 13.14 8.87
N GLU A 138 1.29 11.92 8.90
CA GLU A 138 1.58 10.95 9.96
C GLU A 138 3.05 10.52 9.99
N LYS A 139 3.63 10.26 8.81
CA LYS A 139 5.06 9.94 8.68
C LYS A 139 5.93 11.06 9.24
N GLU A 140 5.61 12.31 8.91
CA GLU A 140 6.36 13.46 9.40
C GLU A 140 6.23 13.62 10.92
N LYS A 141 5.02 13.45 11.46
CA LYS A 141 4.78 13.46 12.91
C LYS A 141 5.57 12.37 13.63
N LEU A 142 5.59 11.15 13.09
CA LEU A 142 6.37 10.05 13.65
C LEU A 142 7.87 10.34 13.62
N TYR A 143 8.38 10.88 12.51
CA TYR A 143 9.78 11.26 12.39
C TYR A 143 10.17 12.33 13.42
N LEU A 144 9.36 13.37 13.58
CA LEU A 144 9.57 14.41 14.60
C LEU A 144 9.53 13.86 16.03
N GLY A 145 8.61 12.92 16.30
CA GLY A 145 8.54 12.22 17.57
C GLY A 145 9.81 11.40 17.85
N MET A 146 10.29 10.67 16.86
CA MET A 146 11.52 9.88 16.95
C MET A 146 12.76 10.76 17.20
N VAL A 147 12.88 11.87 16.48
CA VAL A 147 13.99 12.83 16.66
C VAL A 147 13.97 13.43 18.06
N SER A 148 12.79 13.78 18.59
CA SER A 148 12.66 14.30 19.95
C SER A 148 13.06 13.27 21.00
N ALA A 149 12.60 12.02 20.85
CA ALA A 149 12.96 10.93 21.76
C ALA A 149 14.46 10.61 21.73
N LEU A 150 15.10 10.66 20.55
CA LEU A 150 16.55 10.49 20.44
C LEU A 150 17.31 11.59 21.19
N LYS A 151 16.89 12.86 21.04
CA LYS A 151 17.51 13.97 21.78
C LYS A 151 17.37 13.82 23.28
N GLU A 152 16.20 13.41 23.76
CA GLU A 152 15.98 13.16 25.19
C GLU A 152 16.92 12.07 25.71
N LYS A 153 17.09 10.99 24.94
CA LYS A 153 18.03 9.91 25.26
C LYS A 153 19.49 10.34 25.21
N ASP A 154 19.88 11.19 24.25
CA ASP A 154 21.23 11.73 24.19
C ASP A 154 21.56 12.60 25.40
N GLU A 155 20.60 13.41 25.89
CA GLU A 155 20.79 14.18 27.13
C GLU A 155 20.85 13.28 28.37
N GLU A 156 20.02 12.23 28.45
CA GLU A 156 20.10 11.24 29.52
C GLU A 156 21.49 10.55 29.55
N ILE A 157 22.03 10.20 28.38
CA ILE A 157 23.36 9.60 28.25
C ILE A 157 24.45 10.58 28.72
N LYS A 158 24.37 11.86 28.36
CA LYS A 158 25.34 12.88 28.82
C LYS A 158 25.31 13.02 30.33
N ASN A 159 24.13 13.14 30.92
CA ASN A 159 23.98 13.26 32.38
C ASN A 159 24.59 12.05 33.10
N LEU A 160 24.28 10.83 32.64
CA LEU A 160 24.88 9.60 33.19
C LEU A 160 26.39 9.55 32.99
N HIS A 161 26.91 10.06 31.87
CA HIS A 161 28.35 10.12 31.63
C HIS A 161 29.05 11.07 32.61
N ASP A 162 28.45 12.23 32.87
CA ASP A 162 28.95 13.21 33.84
C ASP A 162 28.90 12.66 35.27
N GLU A 163 27.79 12.04 35.68
CA GLU A 163 27.67 11.36 36.98
C GLU A 163 28.73 10.27 37.15
N ASN A 164 28.90 9.40 36.15
CA ASN A 164 29.94 8.37 36.18
C ASN A 164 31.34 8.97 36.32
N LYS A 165 31.61 10.09 35.65
CA LYS A 165 32.89 10.79 35.77
C LYS A 165 33.10 11.35 37.17
N GLU A 166 32.08 11.91 37.80
CA GLU A 166 32.15 12.38 39.19
C GLU A 166 32.37 11.23 40.17
N LEU A 167 31.69 10.09 39.97
CA LEU A 167 31.86 8.88 40.77
C LEU A 167 33.27 8.31 40.63
N LEU A 168 33.81 8.23 39.42
CA LEU A 168 35.20 7.82 39.18
C LEU A 168 36.17 8.76 39.90
N ALA A 169 36.02 10.07 39.74
CA ALA A 169 36.86 11.04 40.44
C ALA A 169 36.71 10.96 41.97
N TYR A 170 35.57 10.51 42.49
CA TYR A 170 35.37 10.26 43.91
C TYR A 170 36.09 8.98 44.37
N ILE A 171 35.99 7.90 43.59
CA ILE A 171 36.72 6.64 43.83
C ILE A 171 38.23 6.91 43.85
N ASP A 172 38.76 7.60 42.84
CA ASP A 172 40.19 7.95 42.77
C ASP A 172 40.64 8.72 44.02
N ARG A 173 39.84 9.70 44.47
CA ARG A 173 40.12 10.46 45.70
C ARG A 173 40.05 9.61 46.96
N LEU A 174 39.14 8.64 47.01
CA LEU A 174 39.07 7.70 48.11
C LEU A 174 40.28 6.76 48.10
N GLU A 175 40.69 6.25 46.95
CA GLU A 175 41.88 5.39 46.81
C GLU A 175 43.17 6.15 47.14
N GLU A 176 43.30 7.42 46.73
CA GLU A 176 44.42 8.28 47.10
C GLU A 176 44.45 8.59 48.61
N LYS A 177 43.29 8.90 49.21
CA LYS A 177 43.18 9.11 50.68
C LYS A 177 43.40 7.82 51.45
N HIS A 178 42.96 6.70 50.90
CA HIS A 178 43.14 5.36 51.40
C HIS A 178 44.34 4.68 50.76
N ASN A 179 45.45 5.40 50.63
CA ASN A 179 46.79 4.85 50.50
C ASN A 179 47.16 4.05 51.78
N PHE A 180 46.31 3.08 52.15
CA PHE A 180 46.51 2.01 53.08
C PHE A 180 47.57 1.10 52.46
N VAL A 181 48.80 1.61 52.42
CA VAL A 181 49.93 0.78 52.79
C VAL A 181 49.54 0.19 54.13
N ASN A 182 49.09 -1.07 54.12
CA ASN A 182 48.65 -1.80 55.30
C ASN A 182 49.66 -1.58 56.43
N GLN A 183 49.34 -0.68 57.37
CA GLN A 183 50.10 -0.49 58.61
C GLN A 183 49.79 -1.60 59.62
N GLY A 184 49.19 -2.71 59.17
CA GLY A 184 49.07 -3.92 59.95
C GLY A 184 50.47 -4.37 60.34
N LYS A 185 50.75 -4.40 61.65
CA LYS A 185 51.96 -5.05 62.17
C LYS A 185 51.91 -6.51 61.74
N ASP A 186 53.01 -7.01 61.20
CA ASP A 186 53.16 -8.40 60.77
C ASP A 186 52.64 -9.37 61.86
N ILE A 187 51.85 -10.36 61.45
CA ILE A 187 51.22 -11.35 62.34
C ILE A 187 52.28 -12.06 63.18
N ALA A 188 53.48 -12.27 62.64
CA ALA A 188 54.61 -12.82 63.38
C ALA A 188 54.99 -11.95 64.61
N HIS A 189 54.90 -10.62 64.48
CA HIS A 189 55.23 -9.67 65.53
C HIS A 189 54.16 -9.61 66.62
N VAL A 190 52.89 -9.82 66.27
CA VAL A 190 51.76 -9.89 67.21
C VAL A 190 51.74 -11.25 67.94
N ALA A 191 52.03 -12.35 67.23
CA ALA A 191 52.09 -13.69 67.79
C ALA A 191 53.17 -13.83 68.88
N LYS A 192 54.34 -13.18 68.67
CA LYS A 192 55.42 -13.18 69.66
C LYS A 192 54.99 -12.50 70.97
N LYS A 193 54.28 -11.37 70.90
CA LYS A 193 53.76 -10.68 72.10
C LYS A 193 52.71 -11.50 72.84
N SER A 194 51.82 -12.19 72.13
CA SER A 194 50.82 -13.08 72.73
C SER A 194 51.46 -14.24 73.51
N ARG A 195 52.49 -14.89 72.94
CA ARG A 195 53.26 -15.93 73.65
C ARG A 195 53.95 -15.38 74.90
N THR A 196 54.61 -14.22 74.80
CA THR A 196 55.26 -13.59 75.96
C THR A 196 54.25 -13.28 77.07
N LEU A 197 53.07 -12.75 76.71
CA LEU A 197 52.01 -12.43 77.67
C LEU A 197 51.49 -13.69 78.39
N LYS A 198 51.26 -14.79 77.64
CA LYS A 198 50.88 -16.09 78.22
C LYS A 198 51.94 -16.62 79.19
N THR A 199 53.22 -16.41 78.88
CA THR A 199 54.35 -16.86 79.72
C THR A 199 54.40 -16.06 81.02
N PHE A 200 54.21 -14.74 80.97
CA PHE A 200 54.08 -13.90 82.16
C PHE A 200 52.88 -14.28 83.02
N LEU A 201 51.72 -14.51 82.42
CA LEU A 201 50.51 -14.96 83.12
C LEU A 201 50.71 -16.32 83.81
N SER A 202 51.37 -17.26 83.16
CA SER A 202 51.70 -18.56 83.76
C SER A 202 52.66 -18.43 84.94
N ARG A 203 53.72 -17.62 84.81
CA ARG A 203 54.67 -17.35 85.91
C ARG A 203 54.00 -16.64 87.08
N ALA A 204 53.16 -15.65 86.82
CA ALA A 204 52.41 -14.94 87.86
C ALA A 204 51.46 -15.89 88.60
N LYS A 205 50.77 -16.80 87.89
CA LYS A 205 49.94 -17.84 88.52
C LYS A 205 50.74 -18.80 89.40
N ILE A 206 51.93 -19.24 88.95
CA ILE A 206 52.80 -20.11 89.75
C ILE A 206 53.30 -19.38 91.00
N ALA A 207 53.71 -18.13 90.88
CA ALA A 207 54.15 -17.33 92.02
C ALA A 207 53.02 -17.11 93.04
N LEU A 208 51.78 -16.91 92.56
CA LEU A 208 50.60 -16.81 93.42
C LEU A 208 50.36 -18.11 94.20
N TRP A 209 50.55 -19.26 93.54
CA TRP A 209 50.35 -20.59 94.12
C TRP A 209 51.39 -20.98 95.18
N VAL A 210 52.58 -20.35 95.17
CA VAL A 210 53.64 -20.56 96.17
C VAL A 210 53.49 -19.62 97.37
N MET A 211 52.61 -18.62 97.29
CA MET A 211 52.31 -17.69 98.38
C MET A 211 51.04 -18.05 99.18
N GLU A 212 50.29 -19.08 98.78
CA GLU A 212 49.27 -19.77 99.60
C GLU A 212 49.91 -20.95 100.37
#